data_AF-A0A1H9HDG6-F1
#
_entry.id   AF-A0A1H9HDG6-F1
#
_cell.length_a   1.000
_cell.length_b   1.000
_cell.length_c   1.000
_cell.angle_alpha   90.00
_cell.angle_beta   90.00
_cell.angle_gamma   90.00
#
_symmetry.space_group_name_H-M   'P 1'
#
loop_
_entity.id
_entity.type
_entity.pdbx_description
1 polymer ?
#
loop_
_entity_poly.entity_id
_entity_poly.type
_entity_poly.pdbx_seq_one_letter_code
_entity_poly.pdbx_strand_id
1 'polypeptide(L)'
;MSESFRVTVSPNELNENDMLMEELPPEAALDGPPPDLDHLLQRTLGTVREERRQAVRRRGRITALSSTLVVAGVLAGGVWLGQGMGVGRTAEAVLQGTSPEGAQMAVQVTDTEGGLRLVATVDGVQDGEACWLVVHTKDGRSFTAGSWRAHAGEVTLAGSAMVRAGDVAGVSVVDHDRRPLVTAR
;
A
#
# COMPACT_ATOMS: atom_id res chain seq x y z
N MET A 1 -52.49 14.74 -36.22
CA MET A 1 -51.71 14.42 -37.42
C MET A 1 -50.25 14.64 -37.03
N SER A 2 -49.56 13.59 -36.59
CA SER A 2 -48.16 13.65 -36.13
C SER A 2 -47.37 12.54 -36.80
N GLU A 3 -46.36 12.93 -37.57
CA GLU A 3 -45.37 12.05 -38.19
C GLU A 3 -44.54 11.35 -37.12
N SER A 4 -44.44 10.03 -37.24
CA SER A 4 -43.51 9.22 -36.47
C SER A 4 -42.22 9.08 -37.28
N PHE A 5 -41.16 9.74 -36.81
CA PHE A 5 -39.80 9.62 -37.34
C PHE A 5 -39.30 8.20 -37.06
N ARG A 6 -39.38 7.35 -38.09
CA ARG A 6 -38.88 5.97 -38.05
C ARG A 6 -37.37 6.01 -38.27
N VAL A 7 -36.60 5.86 -37.20
CA VAL A 7 -35.16 5.60 -37.27
C VAL A 7 -34.97 4.32 -38.08
N THR A 8 -34.40 4.45 -39.27
CA THR A 8 -34.07 3.31 -40.12
C THR A 8 -32.71 2.82 -39.67
N VAL A 9 -32.68 1.84 -38.76
CA VAL A 9 -31.44 1.15 -38.39
C VAL A 9 -31.03 0.32 -39.60
N SER A 10 -29.90 0.67 -40.19
CA SER A 10 -29.30 -0.03 -41.32
C SER A 10 -28.90 -1.46 -40.86
N PRO A 11 -29.18 -2.53 -41.63
CA PRO A 11 -28.96 -3.91 -41.21
C PRO A 11 -27.48 -4.34 -41.12
N ASN A 12 -26.53 -3.39 -41.14
CA ASN A 12 -25.10 -3.68 -41.19
C ASN A 12 -24.36 -3.49 -39.84
N GLU A 13 -25.05 -3.17 -38.75
CA GLU A 13 -24.41 -2.92 -37.43
C GLU A 13 -24.62 -4.03 -36.39
N LEU A 14 -25.19 -5.18 -36.78
CA LEU A 14 -25.39 -6.33 -35.88
C LEU A 14 -24.23 -7.32 -35.84
N ASN A 15 -23.17 -7.12 -36.64
CA ASN A 15 -22.05 -8.07 -36.74
C ASN A 15 -20.81 -7.68 -35.92
N GLU A 16 -20.81 -6.57 -35.18
CA GLU A 16 -19.60 -6.09 -34.48
C GLU A 16 -19.46 -6.54 -33.01
N ASN A 17 -20.42 -7.28 -32.45
CA ASN A 17 -20.32 -7.83 -31.10
C ASN A 17 -19.83 -9.29 -31.03
N ASP A 18 -19.62 -9.95 -32.17
CA ASP A 18 -19.22 -11.37 -32.22
C ASP A 18 -17.70 -11.58 -32.29
N MET A 19 -16.91 -10.50 -32.43
CA MET A 19 -15.46 -10.58 -32.69
C MET A 19 -14.56 -10.33 -31.46
N LEU A 20 -15.11 -10.28 -30.24
CA LEU A 20 -14.32 -10.14 -29.00
C LEU A 20 -14.61 -11.23 -27.95
N MET A 21 -15.29 -12.30 -28.36
CA MET A 21 -15.27 -13.57 -27.63
C MET A 21 -14.18 -14.42 -28.28
N GLU A 22 -12.91 -14.06 -28.03
CA GLU A 22 -11.80 -14.99 -28.27
C GLU A 22 -12.16 -16.28 -27.54
N GLU A 23 -12.51 -17.31 -28.30
CA GLU A 23 -12.88 -18.62 -27.80
C GLU A 23 -11.75 -19.07 -26.87
N LEU A 24 -12.02 -19.10 -25.55
CA LEU A 24 -11.06 -19.57 -24.57
C LEU A 24 -10.62 -20.96 -25.03
N PRO A 25 -9.32 -21.17 -25.31
CA PRO A 25 -8.86 -22.46 -25.76
C PRO A 25 -9.24 -23.50 -24.70
N PRO A 26 -9.59 -24.75 -25.07
CA PRO A 26 -10.11 -25.73 -24.13
C PRO A 26 -9.15 -26.02 -22.97
N GLU A 27 -7.85 -25.73 -23.12
CA GLU A 27 -6.86 -25.75 -22.04
C GLU A 27 -6.95 -24.61 -21.00
N ALA A 28 -7.62 -23.50 -21.31
CA ALA A 28 -7.90 -22.39 -20.39
C ALA A 28 -9.26 -22.56 -19.67
N ALA A 29 -10.09 -23.49 -20.13
CA ALA A 29 -11.20 -24.00 -19.33
C ALA A 29 -10.60 -24.78 -18.16
N LEU A 30 -10.46 -24.09 -17.02
CA LEU A 30 -10.07 -24.72 -15.77
C LEU A 30 -11.10 -25.81 -15.47
N ASP A 31 -10.67 -27.07 -15.51
CA ASP A 31 -11.41 -28.15 -14.85
C ASP A 31 -11.74 -27.63 -13.45
N GLY A 32 -13.03 -27.65 -13.11
CA GLY A 32 -13.53 -27.10 -11.86
C GLY A 32 -12.64 -27.53 -10.69
N PRO A 33 -12.49 -26.67 -9.67
CA PRO A 33 -11.57 -26.92 -8.57
C PRO A 33 -11.71 -28.35 -8.07
N PRO A 34 -10.60 -29.07 -7.85
CA PRO A 34 -10.65 -30.48 -7.50
C PRO A 34 -11.51 -30.68 -6.24
N PRO A 35 -12.27 -31.78 -6.15
CA PRO A 35 -13.29 -31.97 -5.12
C PRO A 35 -12.77 -31.96 -3.67
N ASP A 36 -11.45 -31.98 -3.48
CA ASP A 36 -10.74 -31.95 -2.19
C ASP A 36 -9.94 -30.65 -1.94
N LEU A 37 -10.10 -29.61 -2.78
CA LEU A 37 -9.38 -28.34 -2.66
C LEU A 37 -9.58 -27.67 -1.30
N ASP A 38 -10.78 -27.78 -0.73
CA ASP A 38 -11.12 -27.19 0.57
C ASP A 38 -10.27 -27.77 1.71
N HIS A 39 -9.91 -29.06 1.63
CA HIS A 39 -9.06 -29.71 2.64
C HIS A 39 -7.59 -29.30 2.50
N LEU A 40 -7.10 -29.09 1.28
CA LEU A 40 -5.75 -28.56 1.05
C LEU A 40 -5.64 -27.10 1.47
N LEU A 41 -6.65 -26.28 1.19
CA LEU A 41 -6.73 -24.91 1.66
C LEU A 41 -6.81 -24.85 3.19
N GLN A 42 -7.66 -25.66 3.84
CA GLN A 42 -7.72 -25.74 5.30
C GLN A 42 -6.39 -26.16 5.92
N ARG A 43 -5.69 -27.13 5.33
CA ARG A 43 -4.37 -27.58 5.80
C ARG A 43 -3.33 -26.46 5.66
N THR A 44 -3.33 -25.78 4.52
CA THR A 44 -2.34 -24.72 4.21
C THR A 44 -2.58 -23.48 5.08
N LEU A 45 -3.84 -23.08 5.27
CA LEU A 45 -4.21 -21.98 6.16
C LEU A 45 -3.94 -22.31 7.64
N GLY A 46 -4.09 -23.58 8.03
CA GLY A 46 -3.75 -24.06 9.37
C GLY A 46 -2.25 -23.96 9.67
N THR A 47 -1.41 -24.42 8.75
CA THR A 47 0.06 -24.41 8.91
C THR A 47 0.60 -22.98 9.03
N VAL A 48 0.13 -22.05 8.19
CA VAL A 48 0.56 -20.63 8.24
C VAL A 48 0.12 -19.95 9.55
N ARG A 49 -1.04 -20.30 10.10
CA ARG A 49 -1.52 -19.75 11.37
C ARG A 49 -0.73 -20.25 12.58
N GLU A 50 -0.31 -21.52 12.58
CA GLU A 50 0.45 -22.11 13.68
C GLU A 50 1.90 -21.57 13.71
N GLU A 51 2.53 -21.41 12.54
CA GLU A 51 3.86 -20.81 12.42
C GLU A 51 3.87 -19.33 12.85
N ARG A 52 2.84 -18.56 12.48
CA ARG A 52 2.65 -17.17 12.94
C ARG A 52 2.55 -17.07 14.47
N ARG A 53 1.84 -17.99 15.13
CA ARG A 53 1.67 -17.98 16.60
C ARG A 53 2.95 -18.35 17.34
N GLN A 54 3.77 -19.27 16.81
CA GLN A 54 5.05 -19.64 17.41
C GLN A 54 6.11 -18.54 17.27
N ALA A 55 6.11 -17.81 16.16
CA ALA A 55 6.99 -16.65 15.95
C ALA A 55 6.67 -15.49 16.91
N VAL A 56 5.38 -15.21 17.15
CA VAL A 56 4.94 -14.16 18.08
C VAL A 56 5.23 -14.55 19.54
N ARG A 57 5.04 -15.82 19.92
CA ARG A 57 5.29 -16.31 21.30
C ARG A 57 6.77 -16.32 21.71
N ARG A 58 7.73 -16.46 20.77
CA ARG A 58 9.16 -16.37 21.08
C ARG A 58 9.61 -14.95 21.43
N ARG A 59 8.98 -13.92 20.86
CA ARG A 59 9.25 -12.51 21.19
C ARG A 59 8.62 -12.06 22.51
N GLY A 60 7.54 -12.72 22.95
CA GLY A 60 6.83 -12.39 24.20
C GLY A 60 7.43 -12.97 25.49
N ARG A 61 8.63 -13.58 25.46
CA ARG A 61 9.23 -14.27 26.62
C ARG A 61 10.44 -13.58 27.25
N ILE A 62 10.81 -12.36 26.83
CA ILE A 62 11.95 -11.61 27.40
C ILE A 62 11.53 -10.24 27.95
N THR A 63 10.36 -10.15 28.60
CA THR A 63 10.03 -8.92 29.34
C THR A 63 9.21 -9.26 30.58
N ALA A 64 9.91 -9.75 31.59
CA ALA A 64 9.45 -9.70 32.97
C ALA A 64 10.65 -9.38 33.84
N LEU A 65 10.76 -8.10 34.24
CA LEU A 65 11.22 -7.61 35.55
C LEU A 65 11.65 -6.13 35.44
N SER A 66 10.70 -5.21 35.66
CA SER A 66 10.83 -4.11 36.64
C SER A 66 9.70 -3.09 36.46
N SER A 67 8.77 -3.09 37.42
CA SER A 67 7.79 -2.06 37.70
C SER A 67 8.45 -0.81 38.28
N THR A 68 8.24 0.38 37.70
CA THR A 68 7.70 1.61 38.32
C THR A 68 8.04 2.88 37.54
N LEU A 69 7.07 3.82 37.59
CA LEU A 69 7.12 5.27 37.38
C LEU A 69 6.88 5.83 35.96
N VAL A 70 5.63 6.28 35.80
CA VAL A 70 5.11 7.31 34.88
C VAL A 70 5.97 8.58 34.95
N VAL A 71 6.41 9.13 33.82
CA VAL A 71 6.38 10.57 33.49
C VAL A 71 6.37 10.74 31.97
N ALA A 72 5.50 11.62 31.49
CA ALA A 72 5.38 12.06 30.11
C ALA A 72 6.70 12.56 29.51
N GLY A 73 6.94 12.22 28.24
CA GLY A 73 8.08 12.69 27.45
C GLY A 73 7.77 12.60 25.97
N VAL A 74 6.82 13.40 25.50
CA VAL A 74 6.81 13.83 24.10
C VAL A 74 8.09 14.65 23.93
N LEU A 75 8.88 14.30 22.91
CA LEU A 75 9.83 15.11 22.11
C LEU A 75 11.14 14.36 21.83
N ALA A 76 11.40 14.18 20.52
CA ALA A 76 12.70 14.01 19.85
C ALA A 76 13.41 12.64 19.86
N GLY A 77 13.50 12.04 18.67
CA GLY A 77 14.77 11.57 18.11
C GLY A 77 15.32 10.20 18.53
N GLY A 78 14.96 9.17 17.75
CA GLY A 78 15.86 8.08 17.32
C GLY A 78 16.43 7.11 18.35
N VAL A 79 16.03 5.83 18.25
CA VAL A 79 16.94 4.71 18.55
C VAL A 79 16.81 3.65 17.47
N TRP A 80 17.89 3.55 16.70
CA TRP A 80 18.21 2.51 15.74
C TRP A 80 18.79 1.31 16.50
N LEU A 81 18.08 0.19 16.60
CA LEU A 81 18.63 -1.09 17.05
C LEU A 81 17.92 -2.26 16.36
N GLY A 82 18.64 -2.92 15.44
CA GLY A 82 18.14 -4.15 14.83
C GLY A 82 18.97 -4.71 13.67
N GLN A 83 20.30 -4.55 13.64
CA GLN A 83 21.16 -5.31 12.72
C GLN A 83 21.13 -6.80 13.07
N GLY A 84 20.27 -7.56 12.38
CA GLY A 84 20.34 -9.02 12.29
C GLY A 84 21.05 -9.42 11.00
N MET A 85 22.17 -10.14 11.12
CA MET A 85 22.92 -10.67 9.99
C MET A 85 22.08 -11.73 9.24
N GLY A 86 21.86 -11.52 7.95
CA GLY A 86 21.22 -12.46 7.03
C GLY A 86 21.46 -12.00 5.59
N VAL A 87 21.78 -12.94 4.70
CA VAL A 87 22.16 -12.72 3.30
C VAL A 87 21.03 -11.99 2.55
N GLY A 88 21.34 -10.83 1.95
CA GLY A 88 20.37 -9.96 1.27
C GLY A 88 19.86 -8.82 2.16
N ARG A 89 20.66 -7.76 2.32
CA ARG A 89 20.30 -6.60 3.16
C ARG A 89 19.29 -5.71 2.43
N THR A 90 17.99 -5.98 2.58
CA THR A 90 16.94 -5.01 2.24
C THR A 90 17.12 -3.79 3.14
N ALA A 91 17.47 -2.64 2.56
CA ALA A 91 17.52 -1.39 3.31
C ALA A 91 16.08 -1.01 3.67
N GLU A 92 15.77 -1.03 4.97
CA GLU A 92 14.50 -0.60 5.52
C GLU A 92 14.70 0.73 6.26
N ALA A 93 13.95 1.76 5.86
CA ALA A 93 13.99 3.08 6.46
C ALA A 93 12.60 3.46 6.97
N VAL A 94 12.54 4.14 8.11
CA VAL A 94 11.29 4.65 8.68
C VAL A 94 11.38 6.18 8.70
N LEU A 95 10.41 6.83 8.08
CA LEU A 95 10.27 8.29 8.03
C LEU A 95 9.03 8.71 8.82
N GLN A 96 9.09 9.86 9.47
CA GLN A 96 7.94 10.40 10.20
C GLN A 96 7.78 11.91 9.97
N GLY A 97 6.55 12.39 10.09
CA GLY A 97 6.22 13.80 9.86
C GLY A 97 4.91 14.22 10.50
N THR A 98 4.83 15.50 10.85
CA THR A 98 3.62 16.15 11.34
C THR A 98 3.53 17.53 10.70
N SER A 99 2.33 17.92 10.27
CA SER A 99 2.06 19.24 9.70
C SER A 99 1.58 20.24 10.76
N PRO A 100 1.71 21.56 10.53
CA PRO A 100 1.15 22.58 11.39
C PRO A 100 -0.38 22.47 11.57
N GLU A 101 -1.07 21.94 10.58
CA GLU A 101 -2.53 21.72 10.56
C GLU A 101 -2.94 20.44 11.32
N GLY A 102 -1.96 19.67 11.84
CA GLY A 102 -2.18 18.51 12.67
C GLY A 102 -2.18 17.17 11.93
N ALA A 103 -1.97 17.15 10.61
CA ALA A 103 -1.86 15.92 9.85
C ALA A 103 -0.56 15.18 10.21
N GLN A 104 -0.62 13.87 10.36
CA GLN A 104 0.52 13.04 10.76
C GLN A 104 0.77 11.93 9.73
N MET A 105 2.03 11.57 9.58
CA MET A 105 2.42 10.50 8.68
C MET A 105 3.62 9.71 9.21
N ALA A 106 3.54 8.38 9.10
CA ALA A 106 4.66 7.47 9.27
C ALA A 106 4.82 6.63 8.00
N VAL A 107 6.04 6.47 7.50
CA VAL A 107 6.31 5.74 6.26
C VAL A 107 7.42 4.73 6.49
N GLN A 108 7.15 3.46 6.18
CA GLN A 108 8.16 2.41 6.05
C GLN A 108 8.55 2.29 4.59
N VAL A 109 9.84 2.38 4.30
CA VAL A 109 10.40 2.27 2.95
C VAL A 109 11.29 1.04 2.91
N THR A 110 11.05 0.15 1.96
CA THR A 110 11.82 -1.07 1.74
C THR A 110 12.39 -1.06 0.33
N ASP A 111 13.72 -1.19 0.22
CA ASP A 111 14.38 -1.34 -1.07
C ASP A 111 14.02 -2.69 -1.71
N THR A 112 13.79 -2.67 -3.02
CA THR A 112 13.44 -3.82 -3.86
C THR A 112 14.31 -3.81 -5.11
N GLU A 113 14.32 -4.90 -5.88
CA GLU A 113 15.06 -4.95 -7.15
C GLU A 113 14.59 -3.88 -8.15
N GLY A 114 13.29 -3.56 -8.17
CA GLY A 114 12.66 -2.62 -9.10
C GLY A 114 12.56 -1.17 -8.60
N GLY A 115 13.21 -0.81 -7.49
CA GLY A 115 13.06 0.49 -6.82
C GLY A 115 12.67 0.30 -5.37
N LEU A 116 11.76 1.11 -4.85
CA LEU A 116 11.27 0.98 -3.48
C LEU A 116 9.81 0.57 -3.43
N ARG A 117 9.46 -0.15 -2.36
CA ARG A 117 8.09 -0.29 -1.87
C ARG A 117 7.98 0.54 -0.60
N LEU A 118 6.81 1.12 -0.38
CA LEU A 118 6.52 1.81 0.86
C LEU A 118 5.16 1.40 1.44
N VAL A 119 5.02 1.60 2.74
CA VAL A 119 3.75 1.56 3.45
C VAL A 119 3.66 2.84 4.28
N ALA A 120 2.68 3.68 4.00
CA ALA A 120 2.44 4.94 4.68
C ALA A 120 1.16 4.87 5.50
N THR A 121 1.25 5.23 6.77
CA THR A 121 0.09 5.48 7.63
C THR A 121 -0.09 6.99 7.75
N VAL A 122 -1.28 7.49 7.40
CA VAL A 122 -1.60 8.92 7.32
C VAL A 122 -2.87 9.17 8.13
N ASP A 123 -2.86 10.22 8.96
CA ASP A 123 -4.01 10.66 9.74
C ASP A 123 -4.15 12.19 9.68
N GLY A 124 -5.37 12.70 9.91
CA GLY A 124 -5.67 14.13 9.99
C GLY A 124 -5.76 14.85 8.63
N VAL A 125 -5.94 14.13 7.52
CA VAL A 125 -6.20 14.72 6.19
C VAL A 125 -7.70 14.96 6.00
N GLN A 126 -8.08 16.06 5.36
CA GLN A 126 -9.48 16.42 5.12
C GLN A 126 -10.19 15.42 4.20
N ASP A 127 -11.43 15.09 4.53
CA ASP A 127 -12.25 14.11 3.80
C ASP A 127 -12.64 14.61 2.39
N GLY A 128 -12.77 13.68 1.44
CA GLY A 128 -13.38 13.90 0.14
C GLY A 128 -12.41 14.28 -0.98
N GLU A 129 -11.18 14.67 -0.65
CA GLU A 129 -10.21 15.15 -1.64
C GLU A 129 -9.35 14.02 -2.23
N ALA A 130 -9.00 14.16 -3.52
CA ALA A 130 -7.99 13.30 -4.14
C ALA A 130 -6.60 13.72 -3.62
N CYS A 131 -5.85 12.74 -3.13
CA CYS A 131 -4.52 12.91 -2.59
C CYS A 131 -3.52 12.01 -3.31
N TRP A 132 -2.27 12.45 -3.35
CA TRP A 132 -1.15 11.69 -3.90
C TRP A 132 -0.05 11.52 -2.88
N LEU A 133 0.54 10.34 -2.88
CA LEU A 133 1.76 10.09 -2.15
C LEU A 133 2.94 10.33 -3.08
N VAL A 134 3.83 11.22 -2.70
CA VAL A 134 4.95 11.66 -3.53
C VAL A 134 6.27 11.40 -2.80
N VAL A 135 7.15 10.63 -3.42
CA VAL A 135 8.52 10.41 -2.98
C VAL A 135 9.38 11.52 -3.53
N HIS A 136 10.11 12.20 -2.65
CA HIS A 136 11.10 13.21 -3.01
C HIS A 136 12.50 12.63 -2.89
N THR A 137 13.32 12.82 -3.90
CA THR A 137 14.71 12.35 -3.91
C THR A 137 15.68 13.46 -3.49
N LYS A 138 16.87 13.05 -3.03
CA LYS A 138 17.95 13.96 -2.63
C LYS A 138 18.45 14.86 -3.76
N ASP A 139 18.25 14.45 -5.01
CA ASP A 139 18.57 15.22 -6.22
C ASP A 139 17.45 16.18 -6.66
N GLY A 140 16.35 16.28 -5.90
CA GLY A 140 15.24 17.20 -6.15
C GLY A 140 14.15 16.69 -7.09
N ARG A 141 14.25 15.47 -7.62
CA ARG A 141 13.17 14.84 -8.38
C ARG A 141 12.02 14.39 -7.46
N SER A 142 10.85 14.19 -8.05
CA SER A 142 9.65 13.76 -7.33
C SER A 142 8.92 12.68 -8.13
N PHE A 143 8.45 11.64 -7.44
CA PHE A 143 7.79 10.48 -8.03
C PHE A 143 6.50 10.17 -7.29
N THR A 144 5.38 10.07 -8.01
CA THR A 144 4.12 9.63 -7.43
C THR A 144 4.17 8.13 -7.13
N ALA A 145 4.00 7.75 -5.86
CA ALA A 145 4.02 6.37 -5.39
C ALA A 145 2.62 5.77 -5.18
N GLY A 146 1.57 6.59 -5.18
CA GLY A 146 0.19 6.17 -5.04
C GLY A 146 -0.78 7.34 -5.03
N SER A 147 -2.07 7.06 -5.13
CA SER A 147 -3.14 8.04 -5.02
C SER A 147 -4.37 7.43 -4.35
N TRP A 148 -5.11 8.21 -3.59
CA TRP A 148 -6.35 7.79 -2.94
C TRP A 148 -7.29 8.97 -2.80
N ARG A 149 -8.54 8.68 -2.41
CA ARG A 149 -9.46 9.71 -1.92
C ARG A 149 -9.39 9.69 -0.40
N ALA A 150 -9.02 10.82 0.19
CA ALA A 150 -8.96 10.97 1.62
C ALA A 150 -10.34 10.78 2.25
N HIS A 151 -10.33 10.21 3.44
CA HIS A 151 -11.50 10.07 4.30
C HIS A 151 -11.11 10.41 5.73
N ALA A 152 -12.11 10.74 6.55
CA ALA A 152 -11.87 11.03 7.96
C ALA A 152 -11.24 9.81 8.67
N GLY A 153 -10.16 10.06 9.41
CA GLY A 153 -9.45 9.06 10.21
C GLY A 153 -8.15 8.56 9.57
N GLU A 154 -7.55 7.58 10.24
CA GLU A 154 -6.28 7.00 9.83
C GLU A 154 -6.44 6.06 8.63
N VAL A 155 -5.56 6.21 7.64
CA VAL A 155 -5.48 5.34 6.46
C VAL A 155 -4.08 4.75 6.31
N THR A 156 -4.00 3.48 5.95
CA THR A 156 -2.75 2.81 5.56
C THR A 156 -2.73 2.59 4.05
N LEU A 157 -1.66 3.07 3.40
CA LEU A 157 -1.48 3.10 1.96
C LEU A 157 -0.21 2.34 1.58
N ALA A 158 -0.31 1.47 0.59
CA ALA A 158 0.85 0.85 -0.03
C ALA A 158 1.20 1.58 -1.33
N GLY A 159 2.50 1.75 -1.60
CA GLY A 159 2.96 2.40 -2.81
C GLY A 159 4.33 1.90 -3.27
N SER A 160 4.76 2.37 -4.43
CA SER A 160 6.08 2.05 -4.98
C SER A 160 6.59 3.17 -5.87
N ALA A 161 7.91 3.33 -5.93
CA ALA A 161 8.57 4.28 -6.81
C ALA A 161 9.85 3.68 -7.37
N MET A 162 10.22 4.05 -8.60
CA MET A 162 11.45 3.60 -9.25
C MET A 162 12.65 4.43 -8.79
N VAL A 163 12.91 4.37 -7.47
CA VAL A 163 13.91 5.12 -6.72
C VAL A 163 14.50 4.17 -5.67
N ARG A 164 15.81 4.25 -5.40
CA ARG A 164 16.42 3.48 -4.30
C ARG A 164 16.08 4.09 -2.97
N ALA A 165 15.85 3.26 -1.95
CA ALA A 165 15.54 3.74 -0.60
C ALA A 165 16.60 4.73 -0.07
N GLY A 166 17.87 4.52 -0.39
CA GLY A 166 18.98 5.41 0.00
C GLY A 166 18.96 6.80 -0.63
N ASP A 167 18.22 7.00 -1.73
CA ASP A 167 18.12 8.27 -2.46
C ASP A 167 16.90 9.11 -2.05
N VAL A 168 16.04 8.57 -1.17
CA VAL A 168 14.86 9.27 -0.66
C VAL A 168 15.29 10.38 0.29
N ALA A 169 14.76 11.59 0.08
CA ALA A 169 14.90 12.75 0.96
C ALA A 169 13.63 12.97 1.82
N GLY A 170 12.50 12.43 1.40
CA GLY A 170 11.25 12.49 2.14
C GLY A 170 10.09 11.93 1.33
N VAL A 171 8.96 11.75 1.99
CA VAL A 171 7.68 11.39 1.37
C VAL A 171 6.64 12.39 1.80
N SER A 172 5.84 12.88 0.86
CA SER A 172 4.77 13.85 1.12
C SER A 172 3.43 13.33 0.67
N VAL A 173 2.40 13.71 1.41
CA VAL A 173 1.02 13.71 0.90
C VAL A 173 0.76 15.06 0.28
N VAL A 174 0.29 15.08 -0.96
CA VAL A 174 -0.10 16.32 -1.65
C VAL A 174 -1.55 16.28 -2.08
N ASP A 175 -2.19 17.44 -2.07
CA ASP A 175 -3.54 17.65 -2.58
C ASP A 175 -3.58 17.73 -4.13
N HIS A 176 -4.76 18.04 -4.66
CA HIS A 176 -5.00 18.24 -6.09
C HIS A 176 -4.25 19.43 -6.70
N ASP A 177 -3.93 20.44 -5.88
CA ASP A 177 -3.13 21.61 -6.24
C ASP A 177 -1.61 21.34 -6.11
N ARG A 178 -1.22 20.09 -5.82
CA ARG A 178 0.17 19.68 -5.54
C ARG A 178 0.79 20.38 -4.33
N ARG A 179 -0.02 20.87 -3.39
CA ARG A 179 0.46 21.46 -2.13
C ARG A 179 0.70 20.35 -1.11
N PRO A 180 1.82 20.37 -0.38
CA PRO A 180 2.09 19.37 0.63
C PRO A 180 1.19 19.57 1.85
N LEU A 181 0.43 18.52 2.20
CA LEU A 181 -0.40 18.48 3.41
C LEU A 181 0.42 17.98 4.61
N VAL A 182 1.25 16.97 4.42
CA VAL A 182 2.19 16.45 5.42
C VAL A 182 3.42 15.89 4.73
N THR A 183 4.58 16.04 5.35
CA THR A 183 5.85 15.50 4.83
C THR A 183 6.61 14.75 5.91
N ALA A 184 6.96 13.51 5.64
CA ALA A 184 7.80 12.66 6.48
C ALA A 184 9.25 12.65 5.97
N ARG A 185 10.22 12.74 6.88
CA ARG A 185 11.66 12.73 6.59
C ARG A 185 12.43 11.90 7.62
#